data_AF-A0A4Q0LWA6-F1
#
_entry.id   AF-A0A4Q0LWA6-F1
#
_cell.length_a   1.000
_cell.length_b   1.000
_cell.length_c   1.000
_cell.angle_alpha   90.00
_cell.angle_beta   90.00
_cell.angle_gamma   90.00
#
_symmetry.space_group_name_H-M   'P 1'
#
loop_
_entity.id
_entity.type
_entity.pdbx_description
1 polymer ?
#
loop_
_entity_poly.entity_id
_entity_poly.type
_entity_poly.pdbx_seq_one_letter_code
_entity_poly.pdbx_strand_id
1 'polypeptide(L)'
;MVKIKEIEVESTCLKVLDVDGTWVRQMGVPITINGFKFFFVPTGNPMNQKIDAYSLDSLKVFESFKIPHKVALHQCATEEGFIRTIIPFAIKIGENLSELEDSKWKSILKGERAAAIAECGARNEKEAKLLDDFEKRR
;
A
#
# COMPACT_ATOMS: atom_id res chain seq x y z
N MET A 1 23.55 -1.16 2.01
CA MET A 1 22.64 -2.28 2.37
C MET A 1 21.66 -1.78 3.41
N VAL A 2 20.42 -1.51 2.99
CA VAL A 2 19.33 -1.19 3.92
C VAL A 2 18.96 -2.49 4.66
N LYS A 3 19.13 -2.50 5.98
CA LYS A 3 18.68 -3.62 6.83
C LYS A 3 17.23 -3.35 7.21
N ILE A 4 16.29 -4.09 6.61
CA ILE A 4 14.89 -4.09 7.07
C ILE A 4 14.90 -4.58 8.53
N LYS A 5 14.50 -3.71 9.46
CA LYS A 5 14.61 -3.97 10.90
C LYS A 5 13.48 -4.82 11.47
N GLU A 6 12.29 -4.80 10.86
CA GLU A 6 11.13 -5.55 11.37
C GLU A 6 10.03 -5.64 10.30
N ILE A 7 9.36 -6.80 10.20
CA ILE A 7 8.15 -7.01 9.38
C ILE A 7 7.08 -7.52 10.34
N GLU A 8 6.04 -6.72 10.58
CA GLU A 8 4.88 -7.11 11.37
C GLU A 8 3.70 -7.41 10.43
N VAL A 9 3.10 -8.59 10.57
CA VAL A 9 2.00 -9.09 9.73
C VAL A 9 0.69 -9.06 10.55
N GLU A 10 -0.20 -8.11 10.22
CA GLU A 10 -1.58 -8.01 10.71
C GLU A 10 -2.59 -8.77 9.80
N SER A 11 -3.91 -8.57 9.98
CA SER A 11 -4.95 -9.31 9.24
C SER A 11 -4.85 -9.19 7.71
N THR A 12 -5.16 -10.27 7.00
CA THR A 12 -4.93 -10.46 5.56
C THR A 12 -5.98 -9.85 4.62
N CYS A 13 -6.87 -8.99 5.12
CA CYS A 13 -7.96 -8.40 4.33
C CYS A 13 -7.94 -6.87 4.39
N LEU A 14 -7.92 -6.23 3.21
CA LEU A 14 -8.11 -4.79 3.02
C LEU A 14 -9.44 -4.54 2.30
N LYS A 15 -10.12 -3.44 2.65
CA LYS A 15 -11.27 -2.93 1.88
C LYS A 15 -10.78 -1.78 1.01
N VAL A 16 -10.94 -1.90 -0.30
CA VAL A 16 -10.55 -0.91 -1.30
C VAL A 16 -11.80 -0.42 -2.02
N LEU A 17 -11.82 0.83 -2.46
CA LEU A 17 -12.89 1.34 -3.30
C LEU A 17 -12.55 1.00 -4.77
N ASP A 18 -13.48 0.34 -5.46
CA ASP A 18 -13.37 0.07 -6.89
C ASP A 18 -13.64 1.34 -7.72
N VAL A 19 -13.35 1.29 -9.02
CA VAL A 19 -13.56 2.40 -9.99
C VAL A 19 -14.99 2.93 -10.00
N ASP A 20 -15.98 2.10 -9.63
CA ASP A 20 -17.40 2.46 -9.55
C ASP A 20 -17.82 2.97 -8.16
N GLY A 21 -16.87 3.27 -7.27
CA GLY A 21 -17.17 3.69 -5.90
C GLY A 21 -17.67 2.56 -4.99
N THR A 22 -17.50 1.30 -5.42
CA THR A 22 -17.97 0.12 -4.66
C THR A 22 -16.85 -0.42 -3.78
N TRP A 23 -17.14 -0.68 -2.50
CA TRP A 23 -16.16 -1.31 -1.61
C TRP A 23 -15.96 -2.79 -1.93
N VAL A 24 -14.76 -3.14 -2.37
CA VAL A 24 -14.31 -4.51 -2.62
C VAL A 24 -13.33 -4.96 -1.54
N ARG A 25 -13.47 -6.22 -1.12
CA ARG A 25 -12.49 -6.87 -0.23
C ARG A 25 -11.37 -7.43 -1.08
N GLN A 26 -10.15 -7.00 -0.80
CA GLN A 26 -8.95 -7.57 -1.38
C GLN A 26 -8.15 -8.31 -0.32
N MET A 27 -7.68 -9.50 -0.67
CA MET A 27 -6.76 -10.28 0.16
C MET A 27 -5.33 -9.85 -0.13
N GLY A 28 -4.53 -9.70 0.91
CA GLY A 28 -3.14 -9.29 0.79
C GLY A 28 -2.38 -9.47 2.09
N VAL A 29 -1.12 -9.03 2.09
CA VAL A 29 -0.25 -9.14 3.26
C VAL A 29 0.16 -7.75 3.74
N PRO A 30 -0.18 -7.37 4.98
CA PRO A 30 0.33 -6.16 5.60
C PRO A 30 1.81 -6.32 5.97
N ILE A 31 2.61 -5.29 5.70
CA ILE A 31 4.03 -5.20 6.06
C ILE A 31 4.32 -3.76 6.49
N THR A 32 5.01 -3.61 7.62
CA THR A 32 5.59 -2.33 8.04
C THR A 32 7.01 -2.19 7.49
N ILE A 33 7.33 -1.09 6.81
CA ILE A 33 8.66 -0.80 6.23
C ILE A 33 9.10 0.57 6.71
N ASN A 34 10.22 0.65 7.44
CA ASN A 34 10.74 1.91 8.01
C ASN A 34 9.68 2.70 8.81
N GLY A 35 8.77 2.01 9.50
CA GLY A 35 7.69 2.63 10.29
C GLY A 35 6.46 3.09 9.49
N PHE A 36 6.46 2.92 8.17
CA PHE A 36 5.30 3.15 7.29
C PHE A 36 4.56 1.84 7.02
N LYS A 37 3.23 1.88 6.97
CA LYS A 37 2.41 0.67 6.83
C LYS A 37 2.00 0.45 5.36
N PHE A 38 2.30 -0.74 4.85
CA PHE A 38 1.94 -1.15 3.50
C PHE A 38 1.06 -2.39 3.51
N PHE A 39 0.25 -2.55 2.46
CA PHE A 39 -0.55 -3.74 2.21
C PHE A 39 -0.28 -4.22 0.78
N PHE A 40 0.36 -5.39 0.65
CA PHE A 40 0.71 -5.99 -0.63
C PHE A 40 -0.43 -6.86 -1.14
N VAL A 41 -0.95 -6.55 -2.33
CA VAL A 41 -2.07 -7.26 -2.94
C VAL A 41 -1.64 -7.83 -4.29
N PRO A 42 -1.87 -9.12 -4.56
CA PRO A 42 -1.76 -9.64 -5.92
C PRO A 42 -2.89 -9.06 -6.77
N THR A 43 -2.53 -8.28 -7.78
CA THR A 43 -3.49 -7.66 -8.69
C THR A 43 -3.17 -8.07 -10.13
N GLY A 44 -4.20 -8.09 -10.98
CA GLY A 44 -4.02 -8.30 -12.42
C GLY A 44 -4.67 -9.56 -12.96
N ASN A 45 -4.44 -9.78 -14.25
CA ASN A 45 -5.06 -10.85 -15.04
C ASN A 45 -3.98 -11.79 -15.59
N PRO A 46 -4.33 -12.93 -16.21
CA PRO A 46 -3.36 -13.90 -16.73
C PRO A 46 -2.24 -13.31 -17.59
N MET A 47 -2.50 -12.19 -18.29
CA MET A 47 -1.58 -11.50 -19.20
C MET A 47 -0.75 -10.39 -18.53
N ASN A 48 -1.14 -9.92 -17.33
CA ASN A 48 -0.51 -8.80 -16.66
C ASN A 48 -0.58 -8.99 -15.13
N GLN A 49 0.17 -9.97 -14.64
CA GLN A 49 0.27 -10.30 -13.22
C GLN A 49 1.12 -9.25 -12.49
N LYS A 50 0.60 -8.71 -11.40
CA LYS A 50 1.23 -7.67 -10.60
C LYS A 50 1.04 -7.92 -9.11
N ILE A 51 1.86 -7.23 -8.33
CA ILE A 51 1.65 -7.03 -6.89
C ILE A 51 1.67 -5.53 -6.64
N ASP A 52 0.59 -5.00 -6.10
CA ASP A 52 0.49 -3.60 -5.71
C ASP A 52 0.79 -3.44 -4.22
N ALA A 53 1.66 -2.51 -3.88
CA ALA A 53 1.93 -2.10 -2.50
C ALA A 53 1.12 -0.85 -2.18
N TYR A 54 0.00 -1.02 -1.49
CA TYR A 54 -0.82 0.10 -1.02
C TYR A 54 -0.20 0.70 0.24
N SER A 55 0.01 2.01 0.26
CA SER A 55 0.35 2.70 1.52
C SER A 55 -0.93 2.93 2.31
N LEU A 56 -0.97 2.45 3.55
CA LEU A 56 -2.09 2.71 4.46
C LEU A 56 -2.05 4.12 5.04
N ASP A 57 -0.89 4.77 4.96
CA ASP A 57 -0.69 6.16 5.35
C ASP A 57 -1.33 7.11 4.32
N SER A 58 -1.14 6.86 3.01
CA SER A 58 -1.75 7.69 1.94
C SER A 58 -3.06 7.17 1.35
N LEU A 59 -3.43 5.91 1.61
CA LEU A 59 -4.56 5.21 0.99
C LEU A 59 -4.47 5.11 -0.55
N LYS A 60 -3.26 5.26 -1.11
CA LYS A 60 -2.98 5.11 -2.54
C LYS A 60 -1.99 3.96 -2.78
N VAL A 61 -1.95 3.48 -4.03
CA VAL A 61 -0.89 2.57 -4.48
C VAL A 61 0.43 3.35 -4.45
N PHE A 62 1.39 2.88 -3.67
CA PHE A 62 2.72 3.47 -3.60
C PHE A 62 3.58 2.99 -4.76
N GLU A 63 3.59 1.67 -5.02
CA GLU A 63 4.33 1.08 -6.13
C GLU A 63 3.65 -0.21 -6.61
N SER A 64 3.75 -0.47 -7.93
CA SER A 64 3.23 -1.67 -8.59
C SER A 64 4.38 -2.49 -9.17
N PHE A 65 4.46 -3.76 -8.81
CA PHE A 65 5.52 -4.68 -9.26
C PHE A 65 4.95 -5.69 -10.25
N LYS A 66 5.47 -5.71 -11.48
CA LYS A 66 5.13 -6.78 -12.43
C LYS A 66 5.81 -8.07 -12.02
N ILE A 67 5.06 -9.17 -12.01
CA ILE A 67 5.58 -10.50 -11.72
C ILE A 67 5.37 -11.45 -12.91
N PRO A 68 6.29 -12.39 -13.15
CA PRO A 68 6.07 -13.43 -14.16
C PRO A 68 4.86 -14.30 -13.82
N HIS A 69 4.09 -14.71 -14.83
CA HIS A 69 2.94 -15.61 -14.65
C HIS A 69 3.29 -16.88 -13.86
N LYS A 70 4.47 -17.45 -14.10
CA LYS A 70 4.96 -18.64 -13.39
C LYS A 70 5.16 -18.39 -11.88
N VAL A 71 5.61 -17.20 -11.50
CA VAL A 71 5.78 -16.80 -10.09
C VAL A 71 4.42 -16.61 -9.44
N ALA A 72 3.49 -15.94 -10.12
CA ALA A 72 2.11 -15.78 -9.65
C ALA A 72 1.44 -17.14 -9.40
N LEU A 73 1.55 -18.07 -10.36
CA LEU A 73 0.90 -19.37 -10.29
C LEU A 73 1.48 -20.28 -9.19
N HIS A 74 2.80 -20.31 -9.01
CA HIS A 74 3.45 -21.30 -8.14
C HIS A 74 3.87 -20.76 -6.78
N GLN A 75 4.30 -19.50 -6.70
CA GLN A 75 4.81 -18.92 -5.47
C GLN A 75 3.73 -18.10 -4.76
N CYS A 76 2.82 -17.44 -5.49
CA CYS A 76 1.73 -16.68 -4.84
C CYS A 76 0.49 -17.55 -4.51
N ALA A 77 0.54 -18.87 -4.76
CA ALA A 77 -0.56 -19.79 -4.44
C ALA A 77 -0.70 -20.08 -2.94
N THR A 78 0.34 -19.80 -2.15
CA THR A 78 0.32 -19.94 -0.69
C THR A 78 0.73 -18.62 -0.03
N GLU A 79 0.27 -18.39 1.19
CA GLU A 79 0.63 -17.18 1.95
C GLU A 79 2.15 -17.08 2.18
N GLU A 80 2.80 -18.18 2.57
CA GLU A 80 4.26 -18.20 2.76
C GLU A 80 5.02 -17.90 1.46
N GLY A 81 4.58 -18.47 0.34
CA GLY A 81 5.20 -18.22 -0.95
C GLY A 81 4.97 -16.79 -1.45
N PHE A 82 3.79 -16.22 -1.18
CA PHE A 82 3.49 -14.82 -1.46
C PHE A 82 4.39 -13.89 -0.62
N ILE A 83 4.53 -14.15 0.67
CA ILE A 83 5.45 -13.40 1.56
C ILE A 83 6.88 -13.44 1.02
N ARG A 84 7.37 -14.63 0.65
CA ARG A 84 8.71 -14.77 0.05
C ARG A 84 8.85 -13.99 -1.25
N THR A 85 7.79 -13.91 -2.04
CA THR A 85 7.76 -13.16 -3.31
C THR A 85 7.86 -11.65 -3.09
N ILE A 86 7.23 -11.12 -2.03
CA ILE A 86 7.18 -9.66 -1.77
C ILE A 86 8.38 -9.12 -1.00
N ILE A 87 9.20 -9.96 -0.35
CA ILE A 87 10.44 -9.53 0.33
C ILE A 87 11.32 -8.60 -0.54
N PRO A 88 11.71 -8.96 -1.78
CA PRO A 88 12.53 -8.06 -2.61
C PRO A 88 11.83 -6.73 -2.94
N PHE A 89 10.50 -6.72 -3.01
CA PHE A 89 9.73 -5.49 -3.24
C PHE A 89 9.69 -4.61 -2.00
N ALA A 90 9.54 -5.21 -0.81
CA ALA A 90 9.64 -4.50 0.45
C ALA A 90 11.03 -3.87 0.66
N ILE A 91 12.11 -4.55 0.25
CA ILE A 91 13.46 -3.99 0.25
C ILE A 91 13.54 -2.75 -0.63
N LYS A 92 13.05 -2.83 -1.87
CA LYS A 92 13.05 -1.70 -2.81
C LYS A 92 12.25 -0.50 -2.29
N ILE A 93 11.08 -0.74 -1.70
CA ILE A 93 10.30 0.34 -1.05
C ILE A 93 11.10 0.94 0.11
N GLY A 94 11.76 0.11 0.92
CA GLY A 94 12.61 0.60 2.01
C GLY A 94 13.78 1.46 1.52
N GLU A 95 14.35 1.15 0.36
CA GLU A 95 15.37 1.96 -0.31
C GLU A 95 14.79 3.29 -0.81
N ASN A 96 13.64 3.28 -1.51
CA ASN A 96 12.95 4.50 -1.94
C ASN A 96 12.61 5.40 -0.75
N LEU A 97 12.12 4.82 0.36
CA LEU A 97 11.80 5.58 1.57
C LEU A 97 13.06 6.21 2.20
N SER A 98 14.23 5.63 2.00
CA SER A 98 15.49 6.19 2.52
C SER A 98 16.01 7.40 1.73
N GLU A 99 15.42 7.72 0.58
CA GLU A 99 15.82 8.89 -0.25
C GLU A 99 15.42 10.23 0.38
N LEU A 100 14.45 10.24 1.29
CA LEU A 100 14.00 11.43 2.00
C LEU A 100 13.94 11.16 3.50
N GLU A 101 13.97 12.25 4.29
CA GLU A 101 13.69 12.17 5.72
C GLU A 101 12.25 11.71 5.99
N ASP A 102 12.05 10.92 7.05
CA ASP A 102 10.74 10.44 7.48
C ASP A 102 9.69 11.56 7.63
N SER A 103 10.12 12.74 8.09
CA SER A 103 9.26 13.92 8.25
C SER A 103 8.66 14.39 6.91
N LYS A 104 9.46 14.34 5.83
CA LYS A 104 9.03 14.69 4.49
C LYS A 104 8.09 13.64 3.92
N TRP A 105 8.41 12.35 4.08
CA TRP A 105 7.51 11.26 3.68
C TRP A 105 6.15 11.35 4.38
N LYS A 106 6.14 11.57 5.70
CA LYS A 106 4.90 11.76 6.45
C LYS A 106 4.08 12.94 5.93
N SER A 107 4.73 14.03 5.53
CA SER A 107 4.05 15.19 4.94
C SER A 107 3.43 14.86 3.58
N ILE A 108 4.20 14.20 2.70
CA ILE A 108 3.75 13.77 1.35
C ILE A 108 2.54 12.83 1.47
N LEU A 109 2.70 11.75 2.24
CA LEU A 109 1.65 10.73 2.40
C LEU A 109 0.39 11.31 3.05
N LYS A 110 0.53 12.27 3.98
CA LYS A 110 -0.62 12.98 4.55
C LYS A 110 -1.37 13.80 3.49
N GLY A 111 -0.65 14.48 2.60
CA GLY A 111 -1.25 15.22 1.48
C GLY A 111 -1.98 14.29 0.52
N GLU A 112 -1.35 13.17 0.15
CA GLU A 112 -1.98 12.14 -0.68
C GLU A 112 -3.23 11.54 -0.04
N ARG A 113 -3.20 11.32 1.28
CA ARG A 113 -4.35 10.83 2.05
C ARG A 113 -5.53 11.78 1.97
N ALA A 114 -5.30 13.08 2.15
CA ALA A 114 -6.35 14.09 2.02
C ALA A 114 -6.94 14.09 0.61
N ALA A 115 -6.10 13.99 -0.43
CA ALA A 115 -6.54 13.90 -1.81
C ALA A 115 -7.37 12.63 -2.07
N ALA A 116 -6.92 11.47 -1.57
CA ALA A 116 -7.66 10.21 -1.69
C ALA A 116 -9.03 10.29 -1.01
N ILE A 117 -9.12 10.91 0.17
CA ILE A 117 -10.39 11.14 0.88
C ILE A 117 -11.30 12.09 0.07
N ALA A 118 -10.75 13.14 -0.53
CA ALA A 118 -11.52 14.07 -1.37
C ALA A 118 -12.10 13.37 -2.61
N GLU A 119 -11.30 12.52 -3.27
CA GLU A 119 -11.69 11.75 -4.46
C GLU A 119 -12.77 10.69 -4.14
N CYS A 120 -12.63 10.00 -3.00
CA CYS A 120 -13.46 8.84 -2.64
C CYS A 120 -14.62 9.16 -1.69
N GLY A 121 -14.66 10.37 -1.13
CA GLY A 121 -15.56 10.76 -0.05
C GLY A 121 -15.05 10.33 1.34
N ALA A 122 -15.24 11.22 2.31
CA ALA A 122 -14.93 10.93 3.71
C ALA A 122 -15.87 9.87 4.29
N ARG A 123 -15.29 8.88 4.99
CA ARG A 123 -16.04 7.72 5.51
C ARG A 123 -16.52 7.91 6.94
N ASN A 124 -15.92 8.85 7.66
CA ASN A 124 -16.21 9.15 9.06
C ASN A 124 -15.78 10.58 9.39
N GLU A 125 -16.17 11.05 10.57
CA GLU A 125 -15.88 12.42 11.04
C GLU A 125 -14.38 12.73 11.12
N LYS A 126 -13.53 11.73 11.40
CA LYS A 126 -12.07 11.95 11.46
C LYS A 126 -11.50 12.27 10.08
N GLU A 127 -12.00 11.60 9.04
CA GLU A 127 -11.60 11.85 7.65
C GLU A 127 -12.16 13.17 7.13
N ALA A 128 -13.41 13.49 7.46
CA ALA A 128 -14.01 14.78 7.11
C ALA A 128 -13.21 15.93 7.74
N LYS A 129 -12.85 15.82 9.02
CA LYS A 129 -12.02 16.81 9.71
C LYS A 129 -10.62 16.92 9.11
N LEU A 130 -10.00 15.79 8.72
CA LEU A 130 -8.69 15.81 8.07
C LEU A 130 -8.74 16.57 6.74
N LEU A 131 -9.81 16.39 5.96
CA LEU A 131 -10.01 17.10 4.70
C LEU A 131 -10.22 18.61 4.94
N ASP A 132 -11.12 18.99 5.86
CA ASP A 132 -11.35 20.39 6.26
C ASP A 132 -10.07 21.09 6.71
N ASP A 133 -9.28 20.44 7.58
CA ASP A 133 -8.02 20.99 8.09
C ASP A 133 -6.96 21.13 6.99
N PHE A 134 -7.05 20.30 5.94
CA PHE A 134 -6.16 20.38 4.78
C PHE A 134 -6.57 21.49 3.82
N GLU A 135 -7.86 21.65 3.55
CA GLU A 135 -8.40 22.73 2.71
C GLU A 135 -8.13 24.11 3.33
N LYS A 136 -8.28 24.27 4.65
CA LYS A 136 -7.98 25.53 5.36
C LYS A 136 -6.50 25.93 5.35
N ARG A 137 -5.59 25.02 4.98
CA ARG A 137 -4.14 25.27 4.87
C ARG A 137 -3.69 25.57 3.43
N ARG A 138 -4.56 25.38 2.43
CA ARG A 138 -4.34 25.82 1.05
C ARG A 138 -4.72 27.28 0.89
#